data_AF-S4N3S1-F1
#
_entry.id   AF-S4N3S1-F1
#
_cell.length_a   1.000
_cell.length_b   1.000
_cell.length_c   1.000
_cell.angle_alpha   90.00
_cell.angle_beta   90.00
_cell.angle_gamma   90.00
#
_symmetry.space_group_name_H-M   'P 1'
#
loop_
_entity.id
_entity.type
_entity.pdbx_description
1 polymer ?
#
loop_
_entity_poly.entity_id
_entity_poly.type
_entity_poly.pdbx_seq_one_letter_code
_entity_poly.pdbx_strand_id
1 'polypeptide(L)'
;MRGGESLGIGDVNKDGYGDLVIGRRLDGSGEVPLEDPLLKGGQIGVVYGAADGPDTSRTTIITQDTPGVPGSPEWGDGFGGGVSVADVNGDGYADVSTGSGTESIGDVYAAGQFTVLRGGKSGLTGDGALSMNQNTAHVPGTAEQNDFFGARTKLLDVNGDGRPELFVSATGENRDGGVWAFPNPAGAPTATGSVSFGAGTLGTVADGSALGAGFAR
;
A
#
# COMPACT_ATOMS: atom_id res chain seq x y z
N MET A 1 8.59 0.38 -18.37
CA MET A 1 7.68 0.60 -17.22
C MET A 1 6.51 1.45 -17.67
N ARG A 2 5.28 1.18 -17.20
CA ARG A 2 4.12 2.05 -17.48
C ARG A 2 3.99 3.08 -16.35
N GLY A 3 3.49 4.28 -16.66
CA GLY A 3 3.19 5.28 -15.62
C GLY A 3 2.12 4.80 -14.64
N GLY A 4 2.04 5.47 -13.49
CA GLY A 4 1.10 5.19 -12.41
C GLY A 4 0.59 6.46 -11.74
N GLU A 5 -0.48 6.32 -10.96
CA GLU A 5 -1.18 7.41 -10.28
C GLU A 5 -0.67 7.71 -8.86
N SER A 6 0.23 6.87 -8.34
CA SER A 6 0.88 7.07 -7.04
C SER A 6 2.40 7.01 -7.17
N LEU A 7 3.10 7.85 -6.40
CA LEU A 7 4.56 7.95 -6.44
C LEU A 7 5.13 8.14 -5.03
N GLY A 8 6.19 7.40 -4.72
CA GLY A 8 7.05 7.59 -3.56
C GLY A 8 8.53 7.58 -3.96
N ILE A 9 9.39 8.02 -3.04
CA ILE A 9 10.85 8.02 -3.22
C ILE A 9 11.49 7.44 -1.97
N GLY A 10 12.44 6.53 -2.16
CA GLY A 10 13.28 5.97 -1.10
C GLY A 10 14.32 5.02 -1.68
N ASP A 11 15.42 4.80 -0.98
CA ASP A 11 16.50 3.93 -1.42
C ASP A 11 16.17 2.47 -1.01
N VAL A 12 15.46 1.75 -1.87
CA VAL A 12 14.96 0.39 -1.55
C VAL A 12 16.04 -0.68 -1.72
N ASN A 13 17.15 -0.34 -2.37
CA ASN A 13 18.28 -1.24 -2.61
C ASN A 13 19.57 -0.85 -1.85
N LYS A 14 19.55 0.28 -1.13
CA LYS A 14 20.65 0.84 -0.33
C LYS A 14 21.91 1.13 -1.14
N ASP A 15 21.76 1.58 -2.38
CA ASP A 15 22.89 1.97 -3.25
C ASP A 15 23.33 3.43 -3.07
N GLY A 16 22.65 4.18 -2.19
CA GLY A 16 22.93 5.56 -1.85
C GLY A 16 22.16 6.58 -2.69
N TYR A 17 21.31 6.13 -3.62
CA TYR A 17 20.46 6.98 -4.44
C TYR A 17 18.98 6.69 -4.17
N GLY A 18 18.15 7.74 -4.19
CA GLY A 18 16.70 7.55 -4.05
C GLY A 18 16.10 6.88 -5.28
N ASP A 19 15.31 5.84 -5.06
CA ASP A 19 14.59 5.12 -6.11
C ASP A 19 13.18 5.69 -6.28
N LEU A 20 12.67 5.70 -7.51
CA LEU A 20 11.28 6.07 -7.79
C LEU A 20 10.39 4.83 -7.66
N VAL A 21 9.46 4.86 -6.72
CA VAL A 21 8.45 3.81 -6.52
C VAL A 21 7.11 4.29 -7.06
N ILE A 22 6.60 3.62 -8.08
CA ILE A 22 5.43 4.02 -8.86
C ILE A 22 4.32 2.98 -8.64
N GLY A 23 3.25 3.39 -7.97
CA GLY A 23 2.05 2.58 -7.79
C GLY A 23 1.07 2.79 -8.93
N ARG A 24 0.52 1.69 -9.45
CA ARG A 24 -0.49 1.69 -10.50
C ARG A 24 -1.56 0.64 -10.22
N ARG A 25 -2.68 1.08 -9.65
CA ARG A 25 -3.86 0.26 -9.35
C ARG A 25 -4.67 -0.16 -10.57
N LEU A 26 -4.42 0.47 -11.73
CA LEU A 26 -5.21 0.24 -12.93
C LEU A 26 -4.63 -0.89 -13.78
N ASP A 27 -5.51 -1.81 -14.15
CA ASP A 27 -5.30 -2.96 -15.03
C ASP A 27 -4.95 -2.61 -16.49
N GLY A 28 -4.76 -1.33 -16.82
CA GLY A 28 -4.65 -0.87 -18.21
C GLY A 28 -5.40 0.43 -18.44
N SER A 29 -5.11 1.09 -19.56
CA SER A 29 -6.03 2.05 -20.19
C SER A 29 -5.98 1.82 -21.71
N GLY A 30 -7.15 1.79 -22.35
CA GLY A 30 -7.29 1.47 -23.78
C GLY A 30 -7.51 -0.02 -24.06
N GLU A 31 -7.56 -0.40 -25.35
CA GLU A 31 -7.54 -1.79 -25.83
C GLU A 31 -6.17 -2.43 -25.52
N VAL A 32 -5.88 -2.63 -24.25
CA VAL A 32 -4.83 -3.56 -23.84
C VAL A 32 -5.48 -4.93 -23.89
N PRO A 33 -4.85 -5.95 -24.52
CA PRO A 33 -5.32 -7.30 -24.35
C PRO A 33 -5.40 -7.55 -22.84
N LEU A 34 -6.59 -7.89 -22.34
CA LEU A 34 -6.83 -8.34 -20.95
C LEU A 34 -6.11 -9.68 -20.67
N GLU A 35 -5.00 -9.94 -21.36
CA GLU A 35 -4.20 -11.15 -21.35
C GLU A 35 -2.74 -10.86 -20.95
N ASP A 36 -2.34 -9.59 -20.73
CA ASP A 36 -1.03 -9.27 -20.14
C ASP A 36 -1.10 -9.53 -18.62
N PRO A 37 -0.48 -10.63 -18.12
CA PRO A 37 -0.60 -11.01 -16.71
C PRO A 37 0.04 -9.98 -15.76
N LEU A 38 0.93 -9.12 -16.27
CA LEU A 38 1.53 -8.04 -15.47
C LEU A 38 0.54 -6.93 -15.12
N LEU A 39 -0.60 -6.87 -15.80
CA LEU A 39 -1.63 -5.88 -15.56
C LEU A 39 -2.75 -6.38 -14.64
N LYS A 40 -2.85 -7.69 -14.41
CA LYS A 40 -3.95 -8.26 -13.65
C LYS A 40 -3.83 -7.84 -12.18
N GLY A 41 -4.77 -7.01 -11.72
CA GLY A 41 -4.87 -6.59 -10.33
C GLY A 41 -3.98 -5.40 -9.95
N GLY A 42 -3.31 -4.75 -10.91
CA GLY A 42 -2.40 -3.64 -10.66
C GLY A 42 -0.97 -4.05 -10.31
N GLN A 43 -0.10 -3.04 -10.14
CA GLN A 43 1.35 -3.24 -10.01
C GLN A 43 2.08 -2.09 -9.30
N ILE A 44 3.28 -2.39 -8.81
CA ILE A 44 4.30 -1.42 -8.40
C ILE A 44 5.48 -1.52 -9.36
N GLY A 45 5.95 -0.39 -9.87
CA GLY A 45 7.22 -0.27 -10.59
C GLY A 45 8.27 0.44 -9.75
N VAL A 46 9.52 -0.03 -9.79
CA VAL A 46 10.67 0.67 -9.20
C VAL A 46 11.64 1.05 -10.31
N VAL A 47 11.95 2.34 -10.44
CA VAL A 47 13.09 2.83 -11.25
C VAL A 47 14.21 3.17 -10.29
N TYR A 48 15.32 2.44 -10.38
CA TYR A 48 16.43 2.64 -9.45
C TYR A 48 17.16 3.96 -9.71
N GLY A 49 17.64 4.58 -8.64
CA GLY A 49 18.45 5.78 -8.68
C GLY A 49 19.88 5.49 -9.13
N ALA A 50 20.55 6.56 -9.57
CA ALA A 50 21.98 6.61 -9.86
C ALA A 50 22.49 8.04 -9.66
N ALA A 51 23.80 8.24 -9.80
CA ALA A 51 24.46 9.53 -9.65
C ALA A 51 23.86 10.64 -10.55
N ASP A 52 23.44 10.27 -11.76
CA ASP A 52 22.86 11.20 -12.74
C ASP A 52 21.32 11.28 -12.65
N GLY A 53 20.72 10.69 -11.61
CA GLY A 53 19.27 10.61 -11.41
C GLY A 53 18.69 9.21 -11.73
N PRO A 54 17.38 9.10 -12.01
CA PRO A 54 16.73 7.81 -12.26
C PRO A 54 17.32 7.07 -13.47
N ASP A 55 17.69 5.80 -13.28
CA ASP A 55 18.20 4.92 -14.33
C ASP A 55 17.07 4.03 -14.88
N THR A 56 16.47 4.43 -16.00
CA THR A 56 15.38 3.69 -16.64
C THR A 56 15.78 2.32 -17.21
N SER A 57 17.08 1.99 -17.23
CA SER A 57 17.55 0.64 -17.59
C SER A 57 17.56 -0.32 -16.40
N ARG A 58 17.56 0.21 -15.17
CA ARG A 58 17.48 -0.55 -13.91
C ARG A 58 16.07 -0.43 -13.35
N THR A 59 15.23 -1.42 -13.62
CA THR A 59 13.85 -1.43 -13.15
C THR A 59 13.38 -2.77 -12.61
N THR A 60 12.48 -2.74 -11.62
CA THR A 60 11.74 -3.91 -11.13
C THR A 60 10.23 -3.64 -11.23
N ILE A 61 9.44 -4.70 -11.42
CA ILE A 61 7.97 -4.67 -11.34
C ILE A 61 7.55 -5.70 -10.30
N ILE A 62 6.64 -5.32 -9.41
CA ILE A 62 6.01 -6.18 -8.40
C ILE A 62 4.50 -6.19 -8.65
N THR A 63 3.92 -7.38 -8.60
CA THR A 63 2.47 -7.65 -8.68
C THR A 63 2.07 -8.61 -7.55
N GLN A 64 0.77 -8.86 -7.36
CA GLN A 64 0.33 -9.92 -6.44
C GLN A 64 0.76 -11.33 -6.88
N ASP A 65 1.21 -11.52 -8.13
CA ASP A 65 1.79 -12.79 -8.62
C ASP A 65 3.29 -12.92 -8.30
N THR A 66 3.93 -11.86 -7.81
CA THR A 66 5.35 -11.90 -7.48
C THR A 66 5.57 -12.82 -6.27
N PRO A 67 6.55 -13.75 -6.31
CA PRO A 67 6.80 -14.66 -5.20
C PRO A 67 6.95 -13.92 -3.85
N GLY A 68 6.24 -14.42 -2.85
CA GLY A 68 6.22 -13.87 -1.49
C GLY A 68 5.14 -12.80 -1.25
N VAL A 69 4.58 -12.18 -2.29
CA VAL A 69 3.47 -11.23 -2.12
C VAL A 69 2.19 -12.01 -1.73
N PRO A 70 1.54 -11.69 -0.59
CA PRO A 70 0.33 -12.38 -0.19
C PRO A 70 -0.87 -12.08 -1.10
N GLY A 71 -1.73 -13.09 -1.29
CA GLY A 71 -2.93 -13.00 -2.11
C GLY A 71 -2.76 -13.63 -3.47
N SER A 72 -3.65 -13.33 -4.39
CA SER A 72 -3.59 -13.76 -5.80
C SER A 72 -4.12 -12.64 -6.67
N PRO A 73 -3.55 -12.38 -7.85
CA PRO A 73 -4.01 -11.29 -8.69
C PRO A 73 -5.37 -11.62 -9.31
N GLU A 74 -6.31 -10.71 -9.19
CA GLU A 74 -7.64 -10.70 -9.80
C GLU A 74 -7.85 -9.38 -10.55
N TRP A 75 -8.68 -9.39 -11.60
CA TRP A 75 -8.95 -8.15 -12.32
C TRP A 75 -9.69 -7.19 -11.40
N GLY A 76 -9.14 -5.98 -11.24
CA GLY A 76 -9.71 -4.93 -10.42
C GLY A 76 -9.27 -4.93 -8.96
N ASP A 77 -8.28 -5.70 -8.50
CA ASP A 77 -7.86 -5.67 -7.08
C ASP A 77 -7.25 -4.33 -6.67
N GLY A 78 -6.59 -3.67 -7.61
CA GLY A 78 -6.06 -2.33 -7.41
C GLY A 78 -4.76 -2.27 -6.60
N PHE A 79 -3.96 -3.34 -6.63
CA PHE A 79 -2.60 -3.37 -6.08
C PHE A 79 -1.74 -2.26 -6.66
N GLY A 80 -0.88 -1.66 -5.84
CA GLY A 80 -0.18 -0.42 -6.19
C GLY A 80 -1.00 0.83 -5.90
N GLY A 81 -2.19 0.72 -5.29
CA GLY A 81 -2.98 1.84 -4.81
C GLY A 81 -2.29 2.57 -3.64
N GLY A 82 -1.96 3.83 -3.84
CA GLY A 82 -1.48 4.71 -2.75
C GLY A 82 -0.20 4.23 -2.07
N VAL A 83 0.90 4.12 -2.83
CA VAL A 83 2.22 3.76 -2.32
C VAL A 83 2.78 4.77 -1.32
N SER A 84 3.45 4.28 -0.27
CA SER A 84 4.27 5.06 0.65
C SER A 84 5.58 4.33 0.92
N VAL A 85 6.66 5.09 1.10
CA VAL A 85 8.03 4.55 1.16
C VAL A 85 8.72 5.03 2.44
N ALA A 86 9.24 4.12 3.24
CA ALA A 86 10.03 4.39 4.45
C ALA A 86 10.75 3.11 4.92
N ASP A 87 11.82 3.22 5.69
CA ASP A 87 12.46 2.07 6.34
C ASP A 87 11.59 1.58 7.52
N VAL A 88 10.80 0.51 7.32
CA VAL A 88 9.80 0.07 8.30
C VAL A 88 10.42 -0.83 9.36
N ASN A 89 11.47 -1.59 9.02
CA ASN A 89 12.14 -2.51 9.94
C ASN A 89 13.45 -1.99 10.57
N GLY A 90 13.96 -0.85 10.11
CA GLY A 90 15.18 -0.22 10.60
C GLY A 90 16.47 -0.87 10.06
N ASP A 91 16.42 -1.60 8.95
CA ASP A 91 17.60 -2.26 8.36
C ASP A 91 18.38 -1.35 7.37
N GLY A 92 17.86 -0.15 7.14
CA GLY A 92 18.41 0.86 6.24
C GLY A 92 18.10 0.63 4.76
N TYR A 93 17.22 -0.31 4.42
CA TYR A 93 16.58 -0.39 3.11
C TYR A 93 15.18 0.24 3.23
N ALA A 94 14.81 1.09 2.27
CA ALA A 94 13.44 1.58 2.26
C ALA A 94 12.46 0.46 1.89
N ASP A 95 11.39 0.33 2.66
CA ASP A 95 10.26 -0.56 2.43
C ASP A 95 9.11 0.20 1.75
N VAL A 96 8.14 -0.52 1.20
CA VAL A 96 6.99 0.06 0.48
C VAL A 96 5.69 -0.47 1.04
N SER A 97 4.83 0.41 1.56
CA SER A 97 3.42 0.09 1.77
C SER A 97 2.59 0.45 0.54
N THR A 98 1.57 -0.34 0.25
CA THR A 98 0.57 -0.09 -0.80
C THR A 98 -0.75 -0.70 -0.37
N GLY A 99 -1.85 -0.36 -1.03
CA GLY A 99 -3.05 -1.16 -0.95
C GLY A 99 -3.53 -1.73 -2.27
N SER A 100 -4.47 -2.65 -2.10
CA SER A 100 -5.37 -3.23 -3.10
C SER A 100 -6.79 -2.90 -2.64
N GLY A 101 -7.16 -1.63 -2.76
CA GLY A 101 -8.41 -1.12 -2.18
C GLY A 101 -9.66 -1.75 -2.78
N THR A 102 -9.59 -2.39 -3.94
CA THR A 102 -10.75 -3.01 -4.59
C THR A 102 -10.72 -4.54 -4.54
N GLU A 103 -9.75 -5.11 -3.82
CA GLU A 103 -9.65 -6.54 -3.49
C GLU A 103 -10.94 -7.05 -2.82
N SER A 104 -11.34 -8.26 -3.19
CA SER A 104 -12.42 -8.97 -2.51
C SER A 104 -11.88 -9.79 -1.33
N ILE A 105 -12.47 -9.64 -0.14
CA ILE A 105 -12.10 -10.44 1.03
C ILE A 105 -13.15 -11.53 1.24
N GLY A 106 -12.85 -12.73 0.76
CA GLY A 106 -13.84 -13.80 0.65
C GLY A 106 -14.95 -13.38 -0.32
N ASP A 107 -16.21 -13.44 0.11
CA ASP A 107 -17.36 -13.02 -0.71
C ASP A 107 -17.65 -11.51 -0.61
N VAL A 108 -16.85 -10.74 0.14
CA VAL A 108 -17.07 -9.30 0.34
C VAL A 108 -16.32 -8.50 -0.73
N TYR A 109 -17.06 -8.09 -1.76
CA TYR A 109 -16.53 -7.33 -2.89
C TYR A 109 -16.00 -5.95 -2.48
N ALA A 110 -14.81 -5.58 -2.99
CA ALA A 110 -14.17 -4.29 -2.76
C ALA A 110 -14.05 -3.89 -1.28
N ALA A 111 -13.88 -4.88 -0.41
CA ALA A 111 -13.52 -4.67 0.99
C ALA A 111 -12.12 -4.07 1.11
N GLY A 112 -11.18 -4.60 0.32
CA GLY A 112 -9.82 -4.09 0.24
C GLY A 112 -8.84 -4.66 1.27
N GLN A 113 -7.55 -4.48 0.99
CA GLN A 113 -6.42 -4.80 1.87
C GLN A 113 -5.24 -3.86 1.67
N PHE A 114 -4.27 -3.88 2.58
CA PHE A 114 -2.94 -3.31 2.36
C PHE A 114 -1.84 -4.36 2.39
N THR A 115 -0.71 -4.04 1.75
CA THR A 115 0.51 -4.85 1.77
C THR A 115 1.72 -3.96 2.08
N VAL A 116 2.65 -4.48 2.88
CA VAL A 116 3.98 -3.90 3.10
C VAL A 116 5.02 -4.86 2.49
N LEU A 117 5.74 -4.37 1.49
CA LEU A 117 6.83 -5.05 0.79
C LEU A 117 8.18 -4.61 1.37
N ARG A 118 9.14 -5.53 1.39
CA ARG A 118 10.46 -5.26 1.96
C ARG A 118 11.48 -4.86 0.91
N GLY A 119 12.23 -3.80 1.21
CA GLY A 119 13.47 -3.48 0.52
C GLY A 119 14.56 -4.48 0.87
N GLY A 120 15.66 -4.44 0.12
CA GLY A 120 16.76 -5.37 0.36
C GLY A 120 17.89 -5.22 -0.65
N LYS A 121 18.94 -6.03 -0.51
CA LYS A 121 20.12 -5.98 -1.39
C LYS A 121 19.82 -6.15 -2.87
N SER A 122 18.74 -6.85 -3.19
CA SER A 122 18.26 -7.06 -4.57
C SER A 122 17.19 -6.03 -4.99
N GLY A 123 16.95 -5.02 -4.17
CA GLY A 123 15.83 -4.10 -4.25
C GLY A 123 14.56 -4.65 -3.61
N LEU A 124 13.42 -4.09 -4.01
CA LEU A 124 12.10 -4.44 -3.50
C LEU A 124 11.69 -5.85 -3.96
N THR A 125 11.25 -6.71 -3.03
CA THR A 125 10.73 -8.06 -3.34
C THR A 125 9.44 -8.36 -2.54
N GLY A 126 8.82 -9.52 -2.81
CA GLY A 126 7.74 -10.05 -1.98
C GLY A 126 8.21 -10.80 -0.74
N ASP A 127 9.51 -11.02 -0.57
CA ASP A 127 10.01 -11.81 0.57
C ASP A 127 9.78 -11.06 1.88
N GLY A 128 9.13 -11.73 2.85
CA GLY A 128 8.80 -11.11 4.13
C GLY A 128 7.71 -10.04 4.04
N ALA A 129 6.96 -10.00 2.93
CA ALA A 129 5.82 -9.12 2.78
C ALA A 129 4.71 -9.47 3.79
N LEU A 130 4.02 -8.42 4.24
CA LEU A 130 2.92 -8.49 5.20
C LEU A 130 1.66 -7.97 4.54
N SER A 131 0.51 -8.64 4.69
CA SER A 131 -0.78 -8.14 4.24
C SER A 131 -1.83 -8.25 5.35
N MET A 132 -2.72 -7.26 5.45
CA MET A 132 -3.86 -7.28 6.38
C MET A 132 -5.08 -6.59 5.75
N ASN A 133 -6.25 -6.97 6.24
CA ASN A 133 -7.56 -6.36 5.94
C ASN A 133 -8.38 -6.22 7.24
N GLN A 134 -9.58 -5.63 7.17
CA GLN A 134 -10.42 -5.42 8.35
C GLN A 134 -10.89 -6.71 9.05
N ASN A 135 -10.87 -7.87 8.36
CA ASN A 135 -11.16 -9.17 8.98
C ASN A 135 -9.93 -9.82 9.63
N THR A 136 -8.75 -9.21 9.51
CA THR A 136 -7.54 -9.69 10.21
C THR A 136 -7.73 -9.53 11.72
N ALA A 137 -7.41 -10.58 12.48
CA ALA A 137 -7.59 -10.57 13.93
C ALA A 137 -6.93 -9.34 14.57
N HIS A 138 -7.68 -8.68 15.46
CA HIS A 138 -7.30 -7.44 16.16
C HIS A 138 -7.27 -6.16 15.32
N VAL A 139 -7.58 -6.20 14.03
CA VAL A 139 -7.89 -4.99 13.27
C VAL A 139 -9.29 -4.51 13.67
N PRO A 140 -9.47 -3.24 14.09
CA PRO A 140 -10.79 -2.70 14.39
C PRO A 140 -11.72 -2.75 13.16
N GLY A 141 -12.98 -3.12 13.39
CA GLY A 141 -14.00 -3.16 12.34
C GLY A 141 -14.19 -4.57 11.75
N THR A 142 -14.82 -4.62 10.58
CA THR A 142 -15.08 -5.82 9.80
C THR A 142 -15.08 -5.40 8.34
N ALA A 143 -14.64 -6.26 7.44
CA ALA A 143 -14.69 -5.95 6.01
C ALA A 143 -16.15 -5.85 5.55
N GLU A 144 -16.53 -4.71 5.00
CA GLU A 144 -17.82 -4.47 4.37
C GLU A 144 -17.65 -4.19 2.87
N GLN A 145 -18.76 -4.32 2.14
CA GLN A 145 -18.74 -4.13 0.70
C GLN A 145 -18.47 -2.66 0.36
N ASN A 146 -17.48 -2.41 -0.50
CA ASN A 146 -17.05 -1.08 -0.94
C ASN A 146 -16.45 -0.20 0.18
N ASP A 147 -15.83 -0.77 1.22
CA ASP A 147 -15.07 0.04 2.19
C ASP A 147 -13.80 0.64 1.58
N PHE A 148 -13.25 -0.06 0.59
CA PHE A 148 -12.00 0.28 -0.05
C PHE A 148 -10.83 0.40 0.93
N PHE A 149 -10.74 -0.50 1.91
CA PHE A 149 -9.63 -0.53 2.86
C PHE A 149 -8.30 -0.71 2.13
N GLY A 150 -7.32 0.15 2.41
CA GLY A 150 -6.10 0.21 1.60
C GLY A 150 -6.20 1.13 0.38
N ALA A 151 -7.27 1.92 0.21
CA ALA A 151 -7.35 2.90 -0.89
C ALA A 151 -6.12 3.81 -0.96
N ARG A 152 -5.53 4.14 0.20
CA ARG A 152 -4.24 4.81 0.35
C ARG A 152 -3.52 4.30 1.59
N THR A 153 -2.19 4.37 1.55
CA THR A 153 -1.33 4.12 2.70
C THR A 153 -0.38 5.28 2.96
N LYS A 154 0.08 5.42 4.21
CA LYS A 154 1.15 6.36 4.59
C LYS A 154 1.98 5.72 5.70
N LEU A 155 3.30 5.75 5.51
CA LEU A 155 4.27 5.40 6.54
C LEU A 155 4.82 6.69 7.16
N LEU A 156 4.77 6.80 8.48
CA LEU A 156 5.27 7.96 9.21
C LEU A 156 5.59 7.59 10.65
N ASP A 157 6.80 7.93 11.11
CA ASP A 157 7.16 7.84 12.53
C ASP A 157 6.50 9.00 13.28
N VAL A 158 5.32 8.76 13.87
CA VAL A 158 4.56 9.79 14.58
C VAL A 158 4.87 9.79 16.07
N ASN A 159 5.46 8.72 16.58
CA ASN A 159 5.75 8.55 18.00
C ASN A 159 7.22 8.90 18.36
N GLY A 160 8.10 9.00 17.36
CA GLY A 160 9.52 9.37 17.50
C GLY A 160 10.45 8.22 17.91
N ASP A 161 10.05 6.97 17.73
CA ASP A 161 10.84 5.79 18.11
C ASP A 161 11.79 5.27 17.01
N GLY A 162 11.79 5.94 15.86
CA GLY A 162 12.63 5.62 14.70
C GLY A 162 12.03 4.54 13.79
N ARG A 163 10.81 4.04 14.05
CA ARG A 163 10.10 3.10 13.19
C ARG A 163 8.76 3.71 12.76
N PRO A 164 8.49 3.82 11.46
CA PRO A 164 7.25 4.42 11.00
C PRO A 164 6.04 3.57 11.35
N GLU A 165 5.01 4.21 11.88
CA GLU A 165 3.64 3.70 11.92
C GLU A 165 3.07 3.63 10.50
N LEU A 166 2.11 2.72 10.30
CA LEU A 166 1.35 2.62 9.06
C LEU A 166 -0.06 3.18 9.24
N PHE A 167 -0.44 4.10 8.36
CA PHE A 167 -1.80 4.61 8.25
C PHE A 167 -2.45 4.10 6.98
N VAL A 168 -3.70 3.67 7.08
CA VAL A 168 -4.45 3.04 5.99
C VAL A 168 -5.84 3.64 5.94
N SER A 169 -6.26 4.11 4.77
CA SER A 169 -7.63 4.62 4.58
C SER A 169 -8.57 3.54 4.05
N ALA A 170 -9.83 3.58 4.47
CA ALA A 170 -10.96 2.96 3.79
C ALA A 170 -11.93 4.08 3.40
N THR A 171 -11.92 4.52 2.14
CA THR A 171 -12.64 5.73 1.73
C THR A 171 -14.15 5.55 1.63
N GLY A 172 -14.63 4.31 1.58
CA GLY A 172 -16.05 3.98 1.55
C GLY A 172 -16.61 3.47 2.87
N GLU A 173 -15.76 3.30 3.89
CA GLU A 173 -16.14 2.84 5.23
C GLU A 173 -17.39 3.57 5.73
N ASN A 174 -18.45 2.81 6.01
CA ASN A 174 -19.72 3.35 6.51
C ASN A 174 -20.29 4.53 5.69
N ARG A 175 -19.89 4.67 4.41
CA ARG A 175 -20.18 5.79 3.48
C ARG A 175 -19.49 7.12 3.77
N ASP A 176 -18.74 7.22 4.85
CA ASP A 176 -18.12 8.47 5.32
C ASP A 176 -16.58 8.43 5.22
N GLY A 177 -16.03 7.23 5.14
CA GLY A 177 -14.60 6.97 5.13
C GLY A 177 -14.02 6.82 6.53
N GLY A 178 -12.86 6.17 6.60
CA GLY A 178 -12.15 5.88 7.83
C GLY A 178 -10.64 5.78 7.62
N VAL A 179 -9.89 5.93 8.71
CA VAL A 179 -8.44 5.77 8.76
C VAL A 179 -8.07 4.86 9.91
N TRP A 180 -7.19 3.89 9.66
CA TRP A 180 -6.59 3.03 10.65
C TRP A 180 -5.15 3.44 10.85
N ALA A 181 -4.68 3.40 12.09
CA ALA A 181 -3.29 3.55 12.46
C ALA A 181 -2.79 2.25 13.08
N PHE A 182 -1.73 1.68 12.51
CA PHE A 182 -1.09 0.45 12.93
C PHE A 182 0.26 0.78 13.59
N PRO A 183 0.45 0.42 14.88
CA PRO A 183 1.73 0.63 15.56
C PRO A 183 2.83 -0.25 14.97
N ASN A 184 4.08 0.17 15.11
CA ASN A 184 5.25 -0.58 14.67
C ASN A 184 6.26 -0.80 15.82
N PRO A 185 5.95 -1.69 16.78
CA PRO A 185 6.79 -1.86 17.98
C PRO A 185 8.12 -2.58 17.71
N ALA A 186 8.24 -3.31 16.59
CA ALA A 186 9.35 -4.25 16.37
C ALA A 186 9.77 -4.40 14.90
N GLY A 187 9.52 -3.39 14.06
CA GLY A 187 9.95 -3.37 12.66
C GLY A 187 8.92 -3.94 11.66
N ALA A 188 7.68 -4.15 12.11
CA ALA A 188 6.54 -4.48 11.27
C ALA A 188 5.26 -3.87 11.88
N PRO A 189 4.36 -3.29 11.06
CA PRO A 189 3.06 -2.86 11.51
C PRO A 189 2.25 -4.03 12.11
N THR A 190 1.57 -3.82 13.23
CA THR A 190 0.79 -4.86 13.92
C THR A 190 -0.68 -4.51 14.04
N ALA A 191 -1.56 -5.50 13.87
CA ALA A 191 -2.99 -5.36 14.15
C ALA A 191 -3.26 -5.10 15.63
N THR A 192 -2.55 -5.79 16.53
CA THR A 192 -2.64 -5.56 17.97
C THR A 192 -2.22 -4.13 18.30
N GLY A 193 -3.10 -3.41 18.99
CA GLY A 193 -2.89 -2.00 19.35
C GLY A 193 -3.22 -1.01 18.22
N SER A 194 -3.70 -1.48 17.06
CA SER A 194 -4.21 -0.59 16.03
C SER A 194 -5.51 0.10 16.47
N VAL A 195 -5.72 1.30 15.96
CA VAL A 195 -6.91 2.13 16.23
C VAL A 195 -7.50 2.61 14.92
N SER A 196 -8.80 2.87 14.90
CA SER A 196 -9.48 3.47 13.74
C SER A 196 -10.15 4.79 14.09
N PHE A 197 -10.24 5.66 13.08
CA PHE A 197 -10.87 6.97 13.13
C PHE A 197 -11.88 7.06 12.00
N GLY A 198 -13.11 7.46 12.32
CA GLY A 198 -14.17 7.80 11.38
C GLY A 198 -14.96 9.02 11.86
N ALA A 199 -16.06 9.34 11.18
CA ALA A 199 -16.88 10.50 11.52
C ALA A 199 -17.35 10.49 12.99
N GLY A 200 -17.72 9.31 13.51
CA GLY A 200 -18.15 9.13 14.90
C GLY A 200 -17.07 9.46 15.92
N THR A 201 -15.83 8.98 15.73
CA THR A 201 -14.71 9.24 16.66
C THR A 201 -14.21 10.68 16.58
N LEU A 202 -14.34 11.33 15.42
CA LEU A 202 -13.89 12.70 15.21
C LEU A 202 -14.98 13.75 15.51
N GLY A 203 -16.22 13.31 15.76
CA GLY A 203 -17.35 14.21 15.99
C GLY A 203 -17.71 15.07 14.77
N THR A 204 -17.44 14.58 13.56
CA THR A 204 -17.68 15.31 12.31
C THR A 204 -18.99 14.88 11.65
N VAL A 205 -19.46 15.68 10.69
CA VAL A 205 -20.58 15.27 9.84
C VAL A 205 -20.11 14.15 8.92
N ALA A 206 -20.80 13.02 9.01
CA ALA A 206 -20.61 11.80 8.23
C ALA A 206 -20.69 12.02 6.72
N ASP A 207 -21.83 12.55 6.28
CA ASP A 207 -22.27 12.51 4.89
C ASP A 207 -21.28 13.22 3.93
N GLY A 208 -20.68 12.44 3.03
CA GLY A 208 -19.79 12.91 1.98
C GLY A 208 -18.42 13.41 2.45
N SER A 209 -18.01 13.12 3.69
CA SER A 209 -16.76 13.63 4.28
C SER A 209 -15.48 13.04 3.64
N ALA A 210 -15.56 11.82 3.09
CA ALA A 210 -14.48 11.15 2.38
C ALA A 210 -13.16 11.11 3.18
N LEU A 211 -13.25 10.84 4.49
CA LEU A 211 -12.08 10.78 5.36
C LEU A 211 -11.08 9.73 4.83
N GLY A 212 -9.80 10.09 4.79
CA GLY A 212 -8.76 9.23 4.21
C GLY A 212 -8.58 9.37 2.70
N ALA A 213 -9.34 10.25 2.02
CA ALA A 213 -9.14 10.54 0.59
C ALA A 213 -7.75 11.08 0.24
N GLY A 214 -6.95 11.48 1.24
CA GLY A 214 -5.54 11.79 1.12
C GLY A 214 -4.83 11.81 2.48
N PHE A 215 -3.54 11.49 2.48
CA PHE A 215 -2.64 11.79 3.59
C PHE A 215 -1.79 13.00 3.19
N ALA A 216 -1.71 14.01 4.06
CA ALA A 216 -0.85 15.16 3.83
C ALA A 216 0.63 14.75 3.83
N ARG A 217 1.47 15.58 3.19
CA ARG A 217 2.91 15.33 3.12
C ARG A 217 3.58 15.59 4.45
#